data_AF-A0A947HX20-F1
#
_entry.id   AF-A0A947HX20-F1
#
_cell.length_a   1.000
_cell.length_b   1.000
_cell.length_c   1.000
_cell.angle_alpha   90.00
_cell.angle_beta   90.00
_cell.angle_gamma   90.00
#
_symmetry.space_group_name_H-M   'P 1'
#
loop_
_entity.id
_entity.type
_entity.pdbx_description
1 polymer ?
#
loop_
_entity_poly.entity_id
_entity_poly.type
_entity_poly.pdbx_seq_one_letter_code
_entity_poly.pdbx_strand_id
1 'polypeptide(L)'
;GLGKTWDDPNHMKFFNDGAVNFPYLSDGMWFLTQHKRWGLLKDHPDYLGVAKQVNKVDLYKQAASALGVNVPKDPLRSAKLIDGVVWDGKDPRKYADGFKIKA
;
A
#
# COMPACT_ATOMS: atom_id res chain seq x y z
N GLY A 1 16.34 24.89 0.20
CA GLY A 1 16.74 25.03 -1.23
C GLY A 1 16.96 26.50 -1.58
N LEU A 2 17.97 26.81 -2.41
CA LEU A 2 18.55 28.15 -2.63
C LEU A 2 19.20 28.78 -1.38
N GLY A 3 19.90 27.97 -0.57
CA GLY A 3 20.47 28.45 0.70
C GLY A 3 19.44 28.76 1.79
N LYS A 4 18.14 28.61 1.51
CA LYS A 4 17.05 28.72 2.50
C LYS A 4 16.75 27.38 3.13
N THR A 5 16.54 27.36 4.44
CA THR A 5 15.95 26.25 5.19
C THR A 5 14.46 26.54 5.38
N TRP A 6 13.64 25.50 5.34
CA TRP A 6 12.24 25.57 5.76
C TRP A 6 11.91 24.25 6.45
N ASP A 7 11.10 24.31 7.51
CA ASP A 7 10.55 23.13 8.14
C ASP A 7 9.29 22.71 7.40
N ASP A 8 9.34 21.54 6.76
CA ASP A 8 8.19 20.92 6.13
C ASP A 8 7.69 19.77 7.03
N PRO A 9 6.50 19.92 7.67
CA PRO A 9 5.93 18.85 8.46
C PRO A 9 5.66 17.57 7.64
N ASN A 10 5.58 17.68 6.31
CA ASN A 10 5.32 16.59 5.36
C ASN A 10 6.47 16.39 4.35
N HIS A 11 7.71 16.56 4.79
CA HIS A 11 8.89 16.28 3.97
C HIS A 11 8.89 14.84 3.43
N MET A 12 9.58 14.63 2.31
CA MET A 12 9.77 13.30 1.71
C MET A 12 10.44 12.34 2.70
N LYS A 13 9.86 11.15 2.86
CA LYS A 13 10.38 10.10 3.74
C LYS A 13 10.70 8.83 2.96
N PHE A 14 11.91 8.34 3.11
CA PHE A 14 12.37 7.11 2.46
C PHE A 14 12.42 5.90 3.40
N PHE A 15 12.36 6.14 4.71
CA PHE A 15 12.42 5.10 5.75
C PHE A 15 11.29 5.25 6.78
N ASN A 16 11.20 6.42 7.43
CA ASN A 16 10.20 6.72 8.47
C ASN A 16 10.09 5.60 9.51
N ASP A 17 11.21 5.23 10.12
CA ASP A 17 11.29 4.17 11.13
C ASP A 17 10.71 2.82 10.63
N GLY A 18 11.12 2.42 9.42
CA GLY A 18 10.66 1.21 8.75
C GLY A 18 9.26 1.27 8.13
N ALA A 19 8.43 2.27 8.50
CA ALA A 19 7.05 2.35 8.05
C ALA A 19 6.89 2.59 6.54
N VAL A 20 7.88 3.18 5.85
CA VAL A 20 7.84 3.38 4.40
C VAL A 20 8.14 2.08 3.64
N ASN A 21 9.10 1.30 4.13
CA ASN A 21 9.60 0.12 3.41
C ASN A 21 8.81 -1.15 3.72
N PHE A 22 7.99 -1.13 4.77
CA PHE A 22 7.16 -2.28 5.13
C PHE A 22 6.21 -2.66 3.98
N PRO A 23 6.18 -3.93 3.55
CA PRO A 23 5.42 -4.37 2.37
C PRO A 23 3.93 -4.58 2.70
N TYR A 24 3.19 -3.50 2.94
CA TYR A 24 1.76 -3.54 3.31
C TYR A 24 0.94 -4.38 2.32
N LEU A 25 0.12 -5.27 2.86
CA LEU A 25 -0.80 -6.09 2.07
C LEU A 25 -1.85 -5.21 1.37
N SER A 26 -2.27 -4.11 2.00
CA SER A 26 -3.20 -3.15 1.41
C SER A 26 -2.67 -2.56 0.10
N ASP A 27 -1.36 -2.37 -0.03
CA ASP A 27 -0.77 -1.79 -1.23
C ASP A 27 -0.74 -2.80 -2.37
N GLY A 28 -0.35 -4.05 -2.06
CA GLY A 28 -0.42 -5.15 -3.02
C GLY A 28 -1.85 -5.39 -3.51
N MET A 29 -2.81 -5.37 -2.59
CA MET A 29 -4.24 -5.45 -2.92
C MET A 29 -4.68 -4.27 -3.79
N TRP A 30 -4.28 -3.04 -3.47
CA TRP A 30 -4.61 -1.86 -4.28
C TRP A 30 -4.13 -2.02 -5.72
N PHE A 31 -2.89 -2.47 -5.93
CA PHE A 31 -2.40 -2.73 -7.29
C PHE A 31 -3.31 -3.72 -8.02
N LEU A 32 -3.68 -4.84 -7.39
CA LEU A 32 -4.58 -5.82 -8.00
C LEU A 32 -5.96 -5.21 -8.35
N THR A 33 -6.49 -4.29 -7.53
CA THR A 33 -7.73 -3.57 -7.88
C THR A 33 -7.56 -2.72 -9.15
N GLN A 34 -6.41 -2.06 -9.32
CA GLN A 34 -6.13 -1.27 -10.52
C GLN A 34 -5.89 -2.15 -11.74
N HIS A 35 -5.26 -3.32 -11.59
CA HIS A 35 -5.14 -4.30 -12.67
C HIS A 35 -6.52 -4.77 -13.15
N LYS A 36 -7.46 -5.03 -12.23
CA LYS A 36 -8.85 -5.37 -12.57
C LYS A 36 -9.56 -4.20 -13.26
N ARG A 37 -9.43 -2.97 -12.72
CA ARG A 37 -10.01 -1.75 -13.29
C ARG A 37 -9.60 -1.52 -14.75
N TRP A 38 -8.36 -1.83 -15.09
CA TRP A 38 -7.81 -1.62 -16.43
C TRP A 38 -7.78 -2.88 -17.30
N GLY A 39 -8.48 -3.94 -16.90
CA GLY A 39 -8.65 -5.15 -17.72
C GLY A 39 -7.45 -6.08 -17.80
N LEU A 40 -6.37 -5.85 -17.03
CA LEU A 40 -5.24 -6.79 -16.92
C LEU A 40 -5.64 -8.06 -16.17
N LEU A 41 -6.61 -7.97 -15.26
CA LEU A 41 -7.29 -9.11 -14.64
C LEU A 41 -8.74 -9.14 -15.11
N LYS A 42 -9.18 -10.29 -15.64
CA LYS A 42 -10.55 -10.47 -16.14
C LYS A 42 -11.57 -10.57 -15.01
N ASP A 43 -11.19 -11.19 -13.90
CA ASP A 43 -12.06 -11.44 -12.74
C ASP A 43 -11.43 -10.89 -11.46
N HIS A 44 -12.22 -10.82 -10.38
CA HIS A 44 -11.70 -10.51 -9.06
C HIS A 44 -10.89 -11.69 -8.52
N PRO A 45 -9.58 -11.53 -8.25
CA PRO A 45 -8.83 -12.55 -7.55
C PRO A 45 -9.23 -12.63 -6.07
N ASP A 46 -8.72 -13.65 -5.36
CA ASP A 46 -8.56 -13.55 -3.91
C ASP A 46 -7.47 -12.50 -3.62
N TYR A 47 -7.88 -11.24 -3.53
CA TYR A 47 -6.98 -10.09 -3.34
C TYR A 47 -6.03 -10.28 -2.16
N LEU A 48 -6.57 -10.72 -1.02
CA LEU A 48 -5.79 -10.90 0.20
C LEU A 48 -4.89 -12.13 0.08
N GLY A 49 -5.40 -13.24 -0.46
CA GLY A 49 -4.62 -14.46 -0.69
C GLY A 49 -3.42 -14.21 -1.60
N VAL A 50 -3.64 -13.54 -2.73
CA VAL A 50 -2.56 -13.21 -3.68
C VAL A 50 -1.56 -12.25 -3.03
N ALA A 51 -2.02 -11.19 -2.35
CA ALA A 51 -1.12 -10.26 -1.66
C ALA A 51 -0.25 -10.97 -0.60
N LYS A 52 -0.82 -11.92 0.17
CA LYS A 52 -0.08 -12.71 1.16
C LYS A 52 0.99 -13.61 0.51
N GLN A 53 0.71 -14.17 -0.66
CA GLN A 53 1.67 -15.02 -1.37
C GLN A 53 2.87 -14.20 -1.88
N VAL A 54 2.63 -12.96 -2.30
CA VAL A 54 3.65 -12.08 -2.91
C VAL A 54 4.44 -11.29 -1.86
N ASN A 55 3.78 -10.63 -0.90
CA ASN A 55 4.39 -9.58 -0.07
C ASN A 55 5.35 -10.03 1.04
N LYS A 56 5.65 -11.34 1.15
CA LYS A 56 6.61 -11.96 2.11
C LYS A 56 6.80 -11.21 3.45
N VAL A 57 5.70 -10.82 4.08
CA VAL A 57 5.70 -9.92 5.25
C VAL A 57 6.48 -10.53 6.41
N ASP A 58 6.37 -11.85 6.60
CA ASP A 58 7.05 -12.54 7.69
C ASP A 58 8.57 -12.54 7.52
N LEU A 59 9.06 -12.72 6.29
CA LEU A 59 10.49 -12.61 5.97
C LEU A 59 11.00 -11.19 6.23
N TYR A 60 10.22 -10.18 5.82
CA TYR A 60 10.54 -8.78 6.11
C TYR A 60 10.62 -8.51 7.62
N LYS A 61 9.65 -9.01 8.39
CA LYS A 61 9.63 -8.85 9.86
C LYS A 61 10.83 -9.51 10.53
N GLN A 62 11.24 -10.70 10.08
CA GLN A 62 12.45 -11.36 10.59
C GLN A 62 13.70 -10.50 10.36
N ALA A 63 13.87 -9.98 9.15
CA ALA A 63 15.00 -9.11 8.81
C ALA A 63 14.97 -7.79 9.59
N ALA A 64 13.80 -7.14 9.68
CA ALA A 64 13.63 -5.90 10.43
C ALA A 64 13.95 -6.10 11.92
N SER A 65 13.49 -7.20 12.51
CA SER A 65 13.80 -7.53 13.91
C SER A 65 15.29 -7.75 14.15
N ALA A 66 15.99 -8.41 13.22
CA ALA A 66 17.44 -8.62 13.33
C ALA A 66 18.24 -7.30 13.27
N LEU A 67 17.67 -6.28 12.62
CA LEU A 67 18.27 -4.94 12.48
C LEU A 67 17.74 -3.92 13.50
N GLY A 68 16.86 -4.33 14.42
CA GLY A 68 16.23 -3.42 15.39
C GLY A 68 15.30 -2.38 14.76
N VAL A 69 14.79 -2.65 13.55
CA VAL A 69 13.87 -1.76 12.83
C VAL A 69 12.43 -2.03 13.24
N ASN A 70 11.69 -0.98 13.58
CA ASN A 70 10.28 -1.09 13.92
C ASN A 70 9.44 -1.51 12.71
N VAL A 71 8.39 -2.28 12.97
CA VAL A 71 7.42 -2.71 11.96
C VAL A 71 6.00 -2.31 12.38
N PRO A 72 5.15 -1.89 11.43
CA PRO A 72 3.73 -1.68 11.69
C PRO A 72 3.06 -2.92 12.31
N LYS A 73 2.12 -2.68 13.25
CA LYS A 73 1.34 -3.75 13.88
C LYS A 73 0.35 -4.40 12.91
N ASP A 74 -0.29 -3.59 12.08
CA ASP A 74 -1.26 -4.02 11.08
C ASP A 74 -0.61 -4.03 9.68
N PRO A 75 -0.69 -5.14 8.92
CA PRO A 75 -0.22 -5.17 7.55
C PRO A 75 -1.11 -4.41 6.56
N LEU A 76 -2.27 -3.89 6.99
CA LEU A 76 -3.17 -3.06 6.21
C LEU A 76 -3.03 -1.59 6.64
N ARG A 77 -2.98 -0.70 5.65
CA ARG A 77 -3.06 0.75 5.86
C ARG A 77 -4.13 1.38 5.00
N SER A 78 -4.65 2.52 5.47
CA SER A 78 -5.56 3.35 4.70
C SER A 78 -4.82 4.50 4.02
N ALA A 79 -5.26 4.85 2.81
CA ALA A 79 -4.76 5.97 2.05
C ALA A 79 -5.94 6.74 1.43
N LYS A 80 -5.90 8.07 1.50
CA LYS A 80 -6.79 8.95 0.74
C LYS A 80 -6.07 9.37 -0.54
N LEU A 81 -6.66 9.07 -1.68
CA LEU A 81 -6.13 9.37 -3.00
C LEU A 81 -6.41 10.84 -3.35
N ILE A 82 -5.73 11.35 -4.38
CA ILE A 82 -5.81 12.76 -4.79
C ILE A 82 -7.23 13.19 -5.23
N ASP A 83 -8.05 12.25 -5.70
CA ASP A 83 -9.45 12.45 -6.07
C ASP A 83 -10.40 12.39 -4.86
N GLY A 84 -9.86 12.24 -3.65
CA GLY A 84 -10.60 12.16 -2.40
C GLY A 84 -11.15 10.77 -2.07
N VAL A 85 -11.00 9.79 -2.96
CA VAL A 85 -11.41 8.41 -2.71
C VAL A 85 -10.52 7.82 -1.62
N VAL A 86 -11.11 7.04 -0.71
CA VAL A 86 -10.39 6.36 0.36
C VAL A 86 -10.21 4.89 0.01
N TRP A 87 -8.97 4.43 0.09
CA TRP A 87 -8.60 3.03 0.09
C TRP A 87 -8.30 2.59 1.53
N ASP A 88 -8.97 1.55 2.02
CA ASP A 88 -8.76 1.02 3.38
C ASP A 88 -8.50 -0.50 3.43
N GLY A 89 -8.47 -1.17 2.26
CA GLY A 89 -8.22 -2.59 2.15
C GLY A 89 -9.39 -3.51 2.53
N LYS A 90 -10.55 -2.98 2.94
CA LYS A 90 -11.66 -3.82 3.46
C LYS A 90 -12.53 -4.44 2.37
N ASP A 91 -12.81 -3.69 1.30
CA ASP A 91 -13.64 -4.17 0.19
C ASP A 91 -12.99 -3.87 -1.18
N PRO A 92 -11.99 -4.69 -1.58
CA PRO A 92 -11.29 -4.52 -2.85
C PRO A 92 -12.19 -4.66 -4.08
N ARG A 93 -13.27 -5.44 -3.98
CA ARG A 93 -14.21 -5.67 -5.10
C ARG A 93 -14.99 -4.40 -5.37
N LYS A 94 -15.67 -3.89 -4.35
CA LYS A 94 -16.42 -2.63 -4.44
C LYS A 94 -15.52 -1.46 -4.84
N TYR A 95 -14.30 -1.41 -4.31
CA TYR A 95 -13.33 -0.38 -4.69
C TYR A 95 -12.98 -0.45 -6.19
N ALA A 96 -12.64 -1.63 -6.71
CA ALA A 96 -12.30 -1.81 -8.12
C ALA A 96 -13.47 -1.46 -9.06
N ASP A 97 -14.70 -1.82 -8.68
CA ASP A 97 -15.89 -1.63 -9.53
C ASP A 97 -16.47 -0.21 -9.47
N GLY A 98 -16.17 0.53 -8.40
CA GLY A 98 -16.73 1.85 -8.10
C GLY A 98 -16.19 3.00 -8.96
N PHE A 99 -15.16 2.76 -9.79
CA PHE A 99 -14.61 3.79 -10.66
C PHE A 99 -15.49 4.06 -11.87
N LYS A 100 -15.74 5.35 -12.16
CA LYS A 100 -16.49 5.80 -13.35
C LYS A 100 -15.74 5.50 -14.66
N ILE A 101 -14.41 5.61 -14.63
CA ILE A 101 -13.53 5.34 -15.78
C ILE A 101 -12.78 4.04 -15.51
N LYS A 102 -13.00 3.07 -16.39
CA LYS A 102 -12.43 1.71 -16.40
C LYS A 102 -12.42 1.19 -17.84
N ALA A 103 -11.68 0.11 -18.08
CA ALA A 103 -11.60 -0.55 -19.40
C ALA A 103 -12.93 -1.19 -19.81
#